data_AF-K6VWB1-F1
#
_entry.id   AF-K6VWB1-F1
#
_cell.length_a   1.000
_cell.length_b   1.000
_cell.length_c   1.000
_cell.angle_alpha   90.00
_cell.angle_beta   90.00
_cell.angle_gamma   90.00
#
_symmetry.space_group_name_H-M   'P 1'
#
loop_
_entity.id
_entity.type
_entity.pdbx_description
1 polymer ?
#
loop_
_entity_poly.entity_id
_entity_poly.type
_entity_poly.pdbx_seq_one_letter_code
_entity_poly.pdbx_strand_id
1 'polypeptide(L)'
;MLLPFPIPVPIPLVPRWFPRPERRNDSDKGTFGVSPDEIEAVVRSWRGNGIAISAIDTAAIGEVQGSPSRIAHALRDTAEPARRAVESIGHRLLTMSELLDTSVTTTVASDARVASTFDSLRTR
;
A
#
# COMPACT_ATOMS: atom_id res chain seq x y z
N MET A 1 35.28 25.08 19.28
CA MET A 1 33.90 25.46 18.89
C MET A 1 33.32 24.31 18.08
N LEU A 2 32.32 23.61 18.61
CA LEU A 2 31.64 22.48 17.94
C LEU A 2 30.45 23.03 17.15
N LEU A 3 30.39 22.72 15.85
CA LEU A 3 29.26 23.04 14.99
C LEU A 3 28.05 22.17 15.35
N PRO A 4 26.82 22.70 15.34
CA PRO A 4 25.63 21.89 15.61
C PRO A 4 25.33 20.95 14.43
N PHE A 5 25.08 19.68 14.74
CA PHE A 5 24.62 18.68 13.77
C PHE A 5 23.29 19.11 13.13
N PRO A 6 23.09 18.92 11.81
CA PRO A 6 21.81 19.16 11.18
C PRO A 6 20.79 18.13 11.68
N ILE A 7 19.64 18.62 12.15
CA ILE A 7 18.49 17.81 12.54
C ILE A 7 17.96 17.08 11.29
N PRO A 8 17.76 15.75 11.33
CA PRO A 8 17.14 15.04 10.21
C PRO A 8 15.73 15.58 9.96
N VAL A 9 15.47 16.00 8.72
CA VAL A 9 14.14 16.41 8.28
C VAL A 9 13.19 15.22 8.45
N PRO A 10 11.99 15.37 9.02
CA PRO A 10 11.06 14.26 9.16
C PRO A 10 10.73 13.69 7.78
N ILE A 11 10.99 12.39 7.62
CA ILE A 11 10.56 11.61 6.45
C ILE A 11 9.04 11.78 6.35
N PRO A 12 8.49 12.24 5.21
CA PRO A 12 7.05 12.31 5.05
C PRO A 12 6.48 10.89 5.21
N LEU A 13 5.58 10.73 6.18
CA LEU A 13 4.88 9.46 6.48
C LEU A 13 4.00 8.96 5.31
N VAL A 14 3.93 9.71 4.22
CA VAL A 14 3.18 9.36 3.02
C VAL A 14 4.09 9.52 1.80
N PRO A 15 4.44 8.43 1.10
CA PRO A 15 5.13 8.48 -0.18
C PRO A 15 4.44 9.44 -1.16
N ARG A 16 5.22 10.28 -1.84
CA ARG A 16 4.75 11.24 -2.85
C ARG A 16 4.00 10.60 -4.04
N TRP A 17 4.03 9.27 -4.16
CA TRP A 17 3.36 8.48 -5.19
C TRP A 17 1.91 8.14 -4.88
N PHE A 18 1.42 8.45 -3.67
CA PHE A 18 -0.02 8.42 -3.43
C PHE A 18 -0.68 9.49 -4.30
N PRO A 19 -1.64 9.15 -5.18
CA PRO A 19 -2.50 10.16 -5.78
C PRO A 19 -3.16 10.89 -4.61
N ARG A 20 -2.82 12.16 -4.42
CA ARG A 20 -3.59 13.01 -3.52
C ARG A 20 -4.97 13.06 -4.15
N PRO A 21 -6.05 12.53 -3.53
CA PRO A 21 -7.36 12.76 -4.07
C PRO A 21 -7.50 14.28 -4.11
N GLU A 22 -7.61 14.82 -5.32
CA GLU A 22 -8.11 16.18 -5.49
C GLU A 22 -9.37 16.23 -4.65
N ARG A 23 -9.36 17.07 -3.63
CA ARG A 23 -10.52 17.26 -2.75
C ARG A 23 -11.58 17.95 -3.61
N ARG A 24 -12.25 17.18 -4.45
CA ARG A 24 -13.37 17.62 -5.25
C ARG A 24 -14.42 18.01 -4.22
N ASN A 25 -14.79 19.28 -4.23
CA ASN A 25 -15.95 19.77 -3.49
C ASN A 25 -17.21 19.17 -4.14
N ASP A 26 -17.40 17.86 -4.05
CA ASP A 26 -18.67 17.21 -4.36
C ASP A 26 -19.57 17.42 -3.16
N SER A 27 -20.17 18.61 -3.17
CA SER A 27 -21.36 18.93 -2.42
C SER A 27 -22.53 18.19 -3.09
N ASP A 28 -22.56 16.86 -3.06
CA ASP A 28 -23.82 16.16 -3.35
C ASP A 28 -23.86 14.70 -2.87
N LYS A 29 -24.88 14.42 -2.05
CA LYS A 29 -25.37 13.11 -1.60
C LYS A 29 -24.55 12.35 -0.54
N GLY A 30 -24.63 12.85 0.69
CA GLY A 30 -25.21 12.10 1.81
C GLY A 30 -24.63 10.74 2.18
N THR A 31 -23.39 10.41 1.81
CA THR A 31 -22.74 9.16 2.21
C THR A 31 -21.71 9.49 3.29
N PHE A 32 -22.06 9.25 4.56
CA PHE A 32 -21.05 9.16 5.61
C PHE A 32 -20.23 7.89 5.37
N GLY A 33 -19.03 8.00 4.80
CA GLY A 33 -18.17 6.84 4.54
C GLY A 33 -17.10 7.09 3.48
N VAL A 34 -16.27 6.06 3.23
CA VAL A 34 -15.34 5.99 2.09
C VAL A 34 -16.13 5.45 0.88
N SER A 35 -15.96 6.02 -0.31
CA SER A 35 -16.68 5.56 -1.50
C SER A 35 -16.22 4.15 -1.91
N PRO A 36 -17.13 3.23 -2.29
CA PRO A 36 -16.76 1.92 -2.82
C PRO A 36 -15.77 1.99 -3.99
N ASP A 37 -15.96 2.97 -4.88
CA ASP A 37 -15.09 3.17 -6.05
C ASP A 37 -13.68 3.62 -5.63
N GLU A 38 -13.58 4.43 -4.57
CA GLU A 38 -12.28 4.82 -4.00
C GLU A 38 -11.57 3.61 -3.39
N ILE A 39 -12.30 2.74 -2.69
CA ILE A 39 -11.72 1.52 -2.13
C ILE A 39 -11.26 0.58 -3.24
N GLU A 40 -12.06 0.39 -4.29
CA GLU A 40 -11.70 -0.45 -5.42
C GLU A 40 -10.43 0.07 -6.13
N ALA A 41 -10.31 1.40 -6.27
CA ALA A 41 -9.10 2.02 -6.80
C ALA A 41 -7.86 1.77 -5.92
N VAL A 42 -8.01 1.84 -4.59
CA VAL A 42 -6.94 1.53 -3.63
C VAL A 42 -6.54 0.05 -3.73
N VAL A 43 -7.50 -0.87 -3.75
CA VAL A 43 -7.26 -2.31 -3.89
C VAL A 43 -6.49 -2.62 -5.17
N ARG A 44 -6.93 -2.08 -6.32
CA ARG A 44 -6.23 -2.25 -7.61
C ARG A 44 -4.80 -1.71 -7.56
N SER A 45 -4.62 -0.52 -6.98
CA SER A 45 -3.30 0.11 -6.84
C SER A 45 -2.37 -0.73 -5.98
N TRP A 46 -2.83 -1.20 -4.81
CA TRP A 46 -2.02 -2.05 -3.93
C TRP A 46 -1.69 -3.40 -4.56
N ARG A 47 -2.64 -4.05 -5.25
CA ARG A 47 -2.35 -5.29 -6.00
C ARG A 47 -1.30 -5.07 -7.07
N GLY A 48 -1.49 -4.06 -7.91
CA GLY A 48 -0.55 -3.73 -8.99
C GLY A 48 0.86 -3.43 -8.46
N ASN A 49 0.95 -2.59 -7.42
CA ASN A 49 2.23 -2.26 -6.79
C ASN A 49 2.86 -3.46 -6.07
N GLY A 50 2.06 -4.31 -5.42
CA GLY A 50 2.53 -5.52 -4.75
C GLY A 50 3.18 -6.49 -5.73
N ILE A 51 2.56 -6.70 -6.90
CA ILE A 51 3.10 -7.52 -8.00
C ILE A 51 4.37 -6.88 -8.56
N ALA A 52 4.32 -5.58 -8.89
CA ALA A 52 5.45 -4.87 -9.49
C ALA A 52 6.67 -4.86 -8.58
N ILE A 53 6.48 -4.62 -7.28
CA ILE A 53 7.55 -4.65 -6.29
C ILE A 53 8.11 -6.06 -6.19
N SER A 54 7.26 -7.10 -6.02
CA SER A 54 7.71 -8.49 -5.90
C SER A 54 8.51 -8.99 -7.12
N ALA A 55 8.33 -8.36 -8.28
CA ALA A 55 9.05 -8.67 -9.51
C ALA A 55 10.42 -7.98 -9.64
N ILE A 56 10.81 -7.11 -8.69
CA ILE A 56 12.12 -6.45 -8.71
C ILE A 56 13.21 -7.52 -8.55
N ASP A 57 14.06 -7.65 -9.57
CA ASP A 57 15.23 -8.51 -9.52
C ASP A 57 16.34 -7.87 -8.67
N THR A 58 16.54 -8.44 -7.48
CA THR A 58 17.62 -8.03 -6.56
C THR A 58 18.88 -8.89 -6.72
N ALA A 59 18.86 -9.95 -7.52
CA ALA A 59 19.99 -10.86 -7.70
C ALA A 59 21.16 -10.15 -8.40
N ALA A 60 20.87 -9.24 -9.34
CA ALA A 60 21.86 -8.42 -10.03
C ALA A 60 22.79 -7.62 -9.08
N ILE A 61 22.32 -7.29 -7.87
CA ILE A 61 23.14 -6.62 -6.84
C ILE A 61 24.22 -7.58 -6.30
N GLY A 62 23.91 -8.87 -6.20
CA GLY A 62 24.79 -9.93 -5.74
C GLY A 62 25.79 -10.42 -6.79
N GLU A 63 25.52 -10.16 -8.06
CA GLU A 63 26.35 -10.59 -9.19
C GLU A 63 27.48 -9.61 -9.54
N VAL A 64 27.72 -8.60 -8.70
CA VAL A 64 28.77 -7.59 -8.92
C VAL A 64 30.13 -8.25 -9.12
N GLN A 65 30.62 -8.17 -10.36
CA GLN A 65 31.95 -8.61 -10.76
C GLN A 65 32.95 -7.47 -10.64
N GLY A 66 34.18 -7.80 -10.27
CA GLY A 66 35.28 -6.84 -10.19
C GLY A 66 36.26 -7.16 -9.08
N SER A 67 37.33 -6.37 -9.00
CA SER A 67 38.34 -6.51 -7.97
C SER A 67 37.72 -6.52 -6.57
N PRO A 68 38.18 -7.41 -5.67
CA PRO A 68 37.65 -7.49 -4.31
C PRO A 68 37.91 -6.15 -3.61
N SER A 69 36.83 -5.41 -3.42
CA SER A 69 36.81 -4.13 -2.72
C SER A 69 35.75 -4.19 -1.63
N ARG A 70 35.90 -3.33 -0.61
CA ARG A 70 34.88 -3.19 0.44
C ARG A 70 33.50 -2.90 -0.15
N ILE A 71 33.44 -2.14 -1.24
CA ILE A 71 32.20 -1.80 -1.95
C ILE A 71 31.59 -3.04 -2.62
N ALA A 72 32.40 -3.83 -3.33
CA ALA A 72 31.92 -5.06 -3.96
C ALA A 72 31.39 -6.07 -2.95
N HIS A 73 32.02 -6.18 -1.78
CA HIS A 73 31.49 -6.99 -0.67
C HIS A 73 30.17 -6.43 -0.13
N ALA A 74 30.10 -5.13 0.16
CA ALA A 74 28.87 -4.52 0.66
C ALA A 74 27.69 -4.69 -0.31
N LEU A 75 27.92 -4.58 -1.62
CA LEU A 75 26.89 -4.83 -2.64
C LEU A 75 26.40 -6.28 -2.59
N ARG A 76 27.33 -7.26 -2.56
CA ARG A 76 26.98 -8.68 -2.43
C ARG A 76 26.18 -8.97 -1.17
N ASP A 77 26.58 -8.40 -0.04
CA ASP A 77 25.91 -8.56 1.24
C ASP A 77 24.52 -7.88 1.29
N THR A 78 24.25 -6.94 0.38
CA THR A 78 22.98 -6.21 0.29
C THR A 78 21.90 -6.97 -0.50
N ALA A 79 22.28 -7.90 -1.38
CA ALA A 79 21.35 -8.59 -2.27
C ALA A 79 20.23 -9.34 -1.51
N GLU A 80 20.59 -10.09 -0.47
CA GLU A 80 19.63 -10.86 0.31
C GLU A 80 18.72 -10.00 1.21
N PRO A 81 19.22 -8.99 1.94
CA PRO A 81 18.37 -7.98 2.58
C PRO A 81 17.41 -7.28 1.62
N ALA A 82 17.88 -6.92 0.41
CA ALA A 82 17.03 -6.28 -0.60
C ALA A 82 15.91 -7.22 -1.06
N ARG A 83 16.24 -8.49 -1.35
CA ARG A 83 15.26 -9.53 -1.71
C ARG A 83 14.15 -9.65 -0.67
N ARG A 84 14.54 -9.81 0.59
CA ARG A 84 13.58 -9.94 1.71
C ARG A 84 12.72 -8.70 1.90
N ALA A 85 13.29 -7.51 1.70
CA ALA A 85 12.53 -6.26 1.81
C ALA A 85 11.46 -6.16 0.71
N VAL A 86 11.84 -6.46 -0.53
CA VAL A 86 10.94 -6.47 -1.69
C VAL A 86 9.81 -7.47 -1.50
N GLU A 87 10.13 -8.72 -1.11
CA GLU A 87 9.12 -9.75 -0.81
C GLU A 87 8.18 -9.34 0.32
N SER A 88 8.72 -8.77 1.41
CA SER A 88 7.93 -8.30 2.55
C SER A 88 6.95 -7.19 2.16
N ILE A 89 7.41 -6.20 1.40
CA ILE A 89 6.57 -5.08 0.95
C ILE A 89 5.50 -5.59 -0.02
N GLY A 90 5.89 -6.39 -1.01
CA GLY A 90 4.98 -6.98 -1.99
C GLY A 90 3.89 -7.80 -1.32
N HIS A 91 4.26 -8.69 -0.41
CA HIS A 91 3.32 -9.51 0.36
C HIS A 91 2.36 -8.64 1.19
N ARG A 92 2.86 -7.62 1.90
CA ARG A 92 1.99 -6.74 2.70
C ARG A 92 0.97 -5.99 1.85
N LEU A 93 1.36 -5.50 0.67
CA LEU A 93 0.44 -4.82 -0.23
C LEU A 93 -0.66 -5.75 -0.75
N LEU A 94 -0.30 -6.99 -1.11
CA LEU A 94 -1.26 -8.00 -1.53
C LEU A 94 -2.23 -8.35 -0.39
N THR A 95 -1.71 -8.66 0.79
CA THR A 95 -2.53 -8.98 1.98
C THR A 95 -3.48 -7.84 2.35
N MET A 96 -2.99 -6.59 2.37
CA MET A 96 -3.86 -5.45 2.68
C MET A 96 -4.95 -5.25 1.61
N SER A 97 -4.62 -5.52 0.33
CA SER A 97 -5.61 -5.44 -0.75
C SER A 97 -6.73 -6.46 -0.58
N GLU A 98 -6.39 -7.70 -0.18
CA GLU A 98 -7.36 -8.78 0.06
C GLU A 98 -8.23 -8.49 1.29
N LEU A 99 -7.63 -8.00 2.37
CA LEU A 99 -8.35 -7.63 3.59
C LEU A 99 -9.35 -6.52 3.31
N LEU A 100 -8.95 -5.50 2.55
CA LEU A 100 -9.81 -4.37 2.24
C LEU A 100 -10.97 -4.76 1.30
N ASP A 101 -10.69 -5.58 0.28
CA ASP A 101 -11.68 -6.14 -0.64
C ASP A 101 -12.73 -7.00 0.10
N THR A 102 -12.26 -7.85 1.03
CA THR A 102 -13.11 -8.66 1.90
C THR A 102 -13.96 -7.80 2.83
N SER A 103 -13.38 -6.75 3.40
CA SER A 103 -14.08 -5.83 4.29
C SER A 103 -15.24 -5.15 3.55
N VAL A 104 -15.03 -4.63 2.34
CA VAL A 104 -16.09 -3.97 1.56
C VAL A 104 -17.21 -4.94 1.22
N THR A 105 -16.85 -6.13 0.73
CA THR A 105 -17.83 -7.15 0.37
C THR A 105 -18.70 -7.54 1.58
N THR A 106 -18.07 -7.66 2.75
CA THR A 106 -18.77 -8.00 4.00
C THR A 106 -19.70 -6.88 4.44
N THR A 107 -19.24 -5.62 4.39
CA THR A 107 -20.05 -4.45 4.76
C THR A 107 -21.26 -4.31 3.85
N VAL A 108 -21.08 -4.36 2.52
CA VAL A 108 -22.18 -4.27 1.55
C VAL A 108 -23.22 -5.36 1.78
N ALA A 109 -22.77 -6.61 2.00
CA ALA A 109 -23.67 -7.72 2.28
C ALA A 109 -24.42 -7.54 3.61
N SER A 110 -23.77 -6.98 4.63
CA SER A 110 -24.40 -6.68 5.92
C SER A 110 -25.46 -5.59 5.77
N ASP A 111 -25.14 -4.49 5.10
CA ASP A 111 -26.05 -3.36 4.90
C ASP A 111 -27.29 -3.78 4.11
N ALA A 112 -27.11 -4.59 3.05
CA ALA A 112 -28.23 -5.13 2.28
C ALA A 112 -29.18 -5.99 3.14
N ARG A 113 -28.64 -6.81 4.06
CA ARG A 113 -29.45 -7.63 4.98
C ARG A 113 -30.23 -6.77 5.97
N VAL A 114 -29.59 -5.73 6.53
CA VAL A 114 -30.23 -4.81 7.47
C VAL A 114 -31.33 -4.02 6.77
N ALA A 115 -31.07 -3.49 5.58
CA ALA A 115 -32.07 -2.78 4.77
C ALA A 115 -33.28 -3.67 4.46
N SER A 116 -33.06 -4.91 4.02
CA SER A 116 -34.13 -5.88 3.77
C SER A 116 -34.94 -6.19 5.03
N THR A 117 -34.28 -6.30 6.19
CA THR A 117 -34.96 -6.51 7.48
C THR A 117 -35.83 -5.30 7.82
N PHE A 118 -35.33 -4.08 7.66
CA PHE A 118 -36.09 -2.86 7.92
C PHE A 118 -37.30 -2.72 6.99
N ASP A 119 -37.13 -2.99 5.70
CA ASP A 119 -38.23 -2.98 4.74
C ASP A 119 -39.32 -4.00 5.10
N SER A 120 -38.95 -5.18 5.58
CA SER A 120 -39.92 -6.20 6.02
C SER A 120 -40.77 -5.74 7.21
N LEU A 121 -40.21 -4.93 8.11
CA LEU A 121 -40.92 -4.34 9.25
C LEU A 121 -41.87 -3.22 8.81
N ARG A 122 -41.49 -2.42 7.80
CA ARG A 122 -42.33 -1.35 7.25
C ARG A 122 -43.57 -1.87 6.52
N THR A 123 -43.50 -3.08 5.97
CA THR A 123 -44.61 -3.72 5.24
C THR A 123 -45.57 -4.51 6.13
N ARG A 124 -45.39 -4.50 7.45
CA ARG A 124 -46.32 -5.05 8.45
C ARG A 124 -47.20 -3.95 9.04
#